data_AF-A0A9N9KMZ1-F1
#
_entry.id   AF-A0A9N9KMZ1-F1
#
_cell.length_a   1.000
_cell.length_b   1.000
_cell.length_c   1.000
_cell.angle_alpha   90.00
_cell.angle_beta   90.00
_cell.angle_gamma   90.00
#
_symmetry.space_group_name_H-M   'P 1'
#
loop_
_entity.id
_entity.type
_entity.pdbx_description
1 polymer ?
#
loop_
_entity_poly.entity_id
_entity_poly.type
_entity_poly.pdbx_seq_one_letter_code
_entity_poly.pdbx_strand_id
1 'polypeptide(L)'
;MTIVGNLSRDNAQKLSEFMSTEPQIRLWDILQTKFKAKALQEKVYIEYDKVKADTWDRRNMRVEFNPNKFTHEEMIWLKQNIIDYMEDDGFTRLDLAFDFEGDLSDYYVMSDKALKKTVFYGINGMPETKYFGITQMSKLCLITYGV
;
A
#
# COMPACT_ATOMS: atom_id res chain seq x y z
N MET A 1 3.13 0.58 2.24
CA MET A 1 3.77 1.31 1.13
C MET A 1 3.01 1.03 -0.16
N THR A 2 2.82 2.06 -0.98
CA THR A 2 2.13 1.93 -2.27
C THR A 2 2.93 2.63 -3.37
N ILE A 3 3.25 1.87 -4.42
CA ILE A 3 3.87 2.37 -5.65
C ILE A 3 2.80 2.36 -6.74
N VAL A 4 2.73 3.44 -7.51
CA VAL A 4 1.85 3.55 -8.69
C VAL A 4 2.65 3.97 -9.90
N GLY A 5 2.26 3.45 -11.06
CA GLY A 5 2.96 3.67 -12.34
C GLY A 5 2.04 3.31 -13.49
N ASN A 6 2.53 3.57 -14.69
CA ASN A 6 1.89 3.17 -15.93
C ASN A 6 2.50 1.87 -16.42
N LEU A 7 1.66 1.00 -16.94
CA LEU A 7 2.05 -0.21 -17.63
C LEU A 7 1.56 -0.07 -19.07
N SER A 8 2.51 -0.10 -20.02
CA SER A 8 2.21 -0.12 -21.45
C SER A 8 1.43 -1.40 -21.79
N ARG A 9 0.74 -1.41 -22.94
CA ARG A 9 -0.05 -2.58 -23.36
C ARG A 9 0.83 -3.83 -23.47
N ASP A 10 2.03 -3.67 -24.03
CA ASP A 10 2.97 -4.77 -24.25
C ASP A 10 3.53 -5.29 -22.91
N ASN A 11 3.89 -4.39 -21.99
CA ASN A 11 4.35 -4.80 -20.66
C ASN A 11 3.22 -5.42 -19.82
N ALA A 12 1.98 -4.96 -19.97
CA ALA A 12 0.82 -5.54 -19.29
C ALA A 12 0.59 -6.99 -19.74
N GLN A 13 0.72 -7.26 -21.05
CA GLN A 13 0.62 -8.61 -21.56
C GLN A 13 1.77 -9.49 -21.07
N LYS A 14 3.03 -9.05 -21.22
CA LYS A 14 4.21 -9.80 -20.75
C LYS A 14 4.13 -10.13 -19.27
N LEU A 15 3.72 -9.15 -18.46
CA LEU A 15 3.62 -9.31 -17.02
C LEU A 15 2.48 -10.27 -16.64
N SER A 16 1.32 -10.17 -17.31
CA SER A 16 0.22 -11.12 -17.11
C SER A 16 0.59 -12.55 -17.50
N GLU A 17 1.34 -12.73 -18.59
CA GLU A 17 1.84 -14.04 -19.04
C GLU A 17 2.82 -14.63 -18.03
N PHE A 18 3.80 -13.83 -17.58
CA PHE A 18 4.73 -14.21 -16.51
C PHE A 18 3.99 -14.67 -15.25
N MET A 19 3.06 -13.83 -14.75
CA MET A 19 2.29 -14.12 -13.53
C MET A 19 1.41 -15.37 -13.65
N SER A 20 1.00 -15.74 -14.86
CA SER A 20 0.20 -16.95 -15.11
C SER A 20 1.04 -18.23 -15.03
N THR A 21 2.35 -18.12 -15.23
CA THR A 21 3.29 -19.26 -15.19
C THR A 21 4.00 -19.42 -13.85
N GLU A 22 4.06 -18.36 -13.06
CA GLU A 22 4.76 -18.35 -11.76
C GLU A 22 3.86 -18.92 -10.65
N PRO A 23 4.15 -20.11 -10.08
CA PRO A 23 3.28 -20.76 -9.10
C PRO A 23 3.12 -19.98 -7.80
N GLN A 24 4.08 -19.10 -7.48
CA GLN A 24 4.07 -18.27 -6.29
C GLN A 24 3.17 -17.04 -6.41
N ILE A 25 2.57 -16.84 -7.59
CA ILE A 25 1.66 -15.72 -7.88
C ILE A 25 0.25 -16.25 -8.06
N ARG A 26 -0.68 -15.69 -7.29
CA ARG A 26 -2.11 -15.91 -7.48
C ARG A 26 -2.65 -14.78 -8.34
N LEU A 27 -3.08 -15.09 -9.56
CA LEU A 27 -3.66 -14.13 -10.51
C LEU A 27 -5.18 -14.33 -10.58
N TRP A 28 -5.96 -13.24 -10.63
CA TRP A 28 -7.42 -13.27 -10.81
C TRP A 28 -7.93 -11.98 -11.48
N ASP A 29 -9.24 -11.93 -11.77
CA ASP A 29 -9.89 -10.83 -12.52
C ASP A 29 -9.20 -10.52 -13.87
N ILE A 30 -8.74 -11.56 -14.57
CA ILE A 30 -7.92 -11.44 -15.79
C ILE A 30 -8.82 -11.06 -16.98
N LEU A 31 -8.61 -9.85 -17.49
CA LEU A 31 -9.18 -9.32 -18.71
C LEU A 31 -8.05 -8.64 -19.50
N GLN A 32 -8.29 -8.33 -20.77
CA GLN A 32 -7.27 -7.67 -21.60
C GLN A 32 -6.78 -6.33 -21.03
N THR A 33 -7.64 -5.62 -20.30
CA THR A 33 -7.35 -4.27 -19.76
C THR A 33 -7.28 -4.25 -18.24
N LYS A 34 -7.26 -5.42 -17.59
CA LYS A 34 -7.34 -5.53 -16.13
C LYS A 34 -6.78 -6.85 -15.63
N PHE A 35 -6.04 -6.82 -14.53
CA PHE A 35 -5.73 -8.00 -13.75
C PHE A 35 -5.46 -7.64 -12.30
N LYS A 36 -5.57 -8.62 -11.40
CA LYS A 36 -5.13 -8.50 -10.01
C LYS A 36 -4.29 -9.69 -9.63
N ALA A 37 -3.28 -9.46 -8.80
CA ALA A 37 -2.45 -10.52 -8.31
C ALA A 37 -2.07 -10.35 -6.83
N LYS A 38 -1.75 -11.48 -6.21
CA LYS A 38 -1.01 -11.57 -4.95
C LYS A 38 0.25 -12.39 -5.18
N ALA A 39 1.39 -11.87 -4.76
CA ALA A 39 2.68 -12.54 -4.90
C ALA A 39 3.37 -12.67 -3.54
N LEU A 40 4.45 -13.45 -3.49
CA LEU A 40 5.32 -13.62 -2.32
C LEU A 40 4.53 -13.96 -1.05
N GLN A 41 3.79 -15.08 -1.09
CA GLN A 41 2.96 -15.53 0.04
C GLN A 41 1.95 -14.47 0.52
N GLU A 42 1.29 -13.80 -0.43
CA GLU A 42 0.33 -12.72 -0.20
C GLU A 42 0.89 -11.44 0.43
N LYS A 43 2.22 -11.27 0.49
CA LYS A 43 2.85 -10.04 1.01
C LYS A 43 2.69 -8.84 0.07
N VAL A 44 2.50 -9.10 -1.24
CA VAL A 44 2.32 -8.07 -2.28
C VAL A 44 0.92 -8.18 -2.88
N TYR A 45 0.24 -7.05 -3.02
CA TYR A 45 -0.94 -6.91 -3.85
C TYR A 45 -0.62 -6.08 -5.09
N ILE A 46 -1.05 -6.55 -6.26
CA ILE A 46 -0.84 -5.90 -7.55
C ILE A 46 -2.20 -5.71 -8.23
N GLU A 47 -2.46 -4.52 -8.75
CA GLU A 47 -3.66 -4.21 -9.51
C GLU A 47 -3.29 -3.41 -10.75
N TYR A 48 -3.75 -3.89 -11.91
CA TYR A 48 -3.73 -3.16 -13.17
C TYR A 48 -5.17 -2.97 -13.64
N ASP A 49 -5.54 -1.74 -14.00
CA ASP A 49 -6.85 -1.42 -14.56
C ASP A 49 -6.73 -0.21 -15.48
N LYS A 50 -6.58 -0.47 -16.78
CA LYS A 50 -6.42 0.59 -17.79
C LYS A 50 -7.66 1.44 -17.96
N VAL A 51 -8.84 0.81 -18.05
CA VAL A 51 -10.10 1.52 -18.30
C VAL A 51 -10.40 2.47 -17.15
N LYS A 52 -10.23 2.02 -15.91
CA LYS A 52 -10.39 2.87 -14.72
C LYS A 52 -9.34 3.97 -14.67
N ALA A 53 -8.09 3.71 -15.02
CA ALA A 53 -7.08 4.75 -15.08
C ALA A 53 -7.41 5.85 -16.09
N ASP A 54 -7.75 5.48 -17.33
CA ASP A 54 -8.09 6.42 -18.40
C ASP A 54 -9.33 7.26 -18.03
N THR A 55 -10.33 6.64 -17.40
CA THR A 55 -11.56 7.32 -16.96
C THR A 55 -11.30 8.39 -15.87
N TRP A 56 -10.31 8.16 -15.00
CA TRP A 56 -10.03 9.01 -13.85
C TRP A 56 -8.78 9.88 -14.03
N ASP A 57 -8.13 9.82 -15.20
CA ASP A 57 -6.86 10.46 -15.53
C ASP A 57 -5.76 10.16 -14.49
N ARG A 58 -5.51 8.87 -14.25
CA ARG A 58 -4.55 8.37 -13.25
C ARG A 58 -3.67 7.26 -13.80
N ARG A 59 -2.61 6.96 -13.07
CA ARG A 59 -1.72 5.82 -13.34
C ARG A 59 -2.48 4.49 -13.27
N ASN A 60 -2.17 3.57 -14.18
CA ASN A 60 -2.95 2.36 -14.43
C ASN A 60 -2.53 1.10 -13.65
N MET A 61 -1.41 1.17 -12.93
CA MET A 61 -0.90 0.07 -12.12
C MET A 61 -0.59 0.51 -10.69
N ARG A 62 -0.90 -0.36 -9.73
CA ARG A 62 -0.69 -0.17 -8.30
C ARG A 62 -0.07 -1.42 -7.68
N VAL A 63 0.96 -1.22 -6.87
CA VAL A 63 1.66 -2.27 -6.11
C VAL A 63 1.65 -1.87 -4.63
N GLU A 64 1.07 -2.71 -3.78
CA GLU A 64 0.91 -2.47 -2.35
C GLU A 64 1.61 -3.57 -1.54
N PHE A 65 2.42 -3.17 -0.57
CA PHE A 65 3.14 -4.08 0.31
C PHE A 65 3.59 -3.38 1.61
N ASN A 66 3.93 -4.17 2.62
CA ASN A 66 4.60 -3.70 3.83
C ASN A 66 6.09 -4.06 3.77
N PRO A 67 7.01 -3.10 3.59
CA PRO A 67 8.44 -3.39 3.42
C PRO A 67 9.05 -4.12 4.63
N ASN A 68 8.50 -3.95 5.83
CA ASN A 68 9.00 -4.62 7.05
C ASN A 68 8.78 -6.15 7.04
N LYS A 69 7.98 -6.67 6.11
CA LYS A 69 7.69 -8.12 5.98
C LYS A 69 8.54 -8.82 4.91
N PHE A 70 9.52 -8.13 4.33
CA PHE A 70 10.30 -8.62 3.20
C PHE A 70 11.73 -8.92 3.61
N THR A 71 12.28 -9.99 3.05
CA THR A 71 13.73 -10.16 2.98
C THR A 71 14.33 -9.27 1.89
N HIS A 72 15.64 -9.09 1.91
CA HIS A 72 16.34 -8.33 0.86
C HIS A 72 16.14 -8.96 -0.53
N GLU A 73 16.16 -10.29 -0.61
CA GLU A 73 15.94 -11.04 -1.86
C GLU A 73 14.52 -10.86 -2.39
N GLU A 74 13.50 -10.90 -1.52
CA GLU A 74 12.11 -10.64 -1.90
C GLU A 74 11.92 -9.22 -2.44
N MET A 75 12.61 -8.24 -1.86
CA MET A 75 12.60 -6.85 -2.35
C MET A 75 13.24 -6.73 -3.74
N ILE A 76 14.38 -7.39 -3.96
CA ILE A 76 15.04 -7.42 -5.28
C ILE A 76 14.12 -8.09 -6.30
N TRP A 77 13.54 -9.24 -5.95
CA TRP A 77 12.62 -9.96 -6.81
C TRP A 77 11.42 -9.10 -7.19
N LEU A 78 10.81 -8.40 -6.23
CA LEU A 78 9.67 -7.51 -6.48
C LEU A 78 10.05 -6.38 -7.44
N LYS A 79 11.23 -5.78 -7.23
CA LYS A 79 11.73 -4.73 -8.10
C LYS A 79 11.92 -5.22 -9.53
N GLN A 80 12.70 -6.28 -9.72
CA GLN A 80 13.09 -6.77 -11.03
C GLN A 80 11.94 -7.36 -11.84
N ASN A 81 11.02 -8.08 -11.17
CA ASN A 81 9.97 -8.83 -11.87
C ASN A 81 8.66 -8.07 -12.00
N ILE A 82 8.41 -7.04 -11.18
CA ILE A 82 7.15 -6.29 -11.20
C ILE A 82 7.38 -4.80 -11.45
N ILE A 83 8.19 -4.14 -10.61
CA ILE A 83 8.30 -2.67 -10.61
C ILE A 83 9.05 -2.17 -11.85
N ASP A 84 10.10 -2.86 -12.30
CA ASP A 84 10.92 -2.42 -13.44
C ASP A 84 10.17 -2.47 -14.79
N TYR A 85 8.99 -3.09 -14.84
CA TYR A 85 8.10 -3.03 -16.01
C TYR A 85 7.23 -1.77 -16.06
N MET A 86 7.17 -1.03 -14.95
CA MET A 86 6.37 0.18 -14.81
C MET A 86 7.13 1.40 -15.37
N GLU A 87 6.39 2.30 -16.00
CA GLU A 87 6.82 3.62 -16.45
C GLU A 87 6.19 4.70 -15.56
N ASP A 88 6.82 5.87 -15.46
CA ASP A 88 6.36 6.97 -14.61
C ASP A 88 6.01 6.53 -13.16
N ASP A 89 6.81 5.64 -12.58
CA ASP A 89 6.52 5.10 -11.26
C ASP A 89 6.78 6.11 -10.14
N GLY A 90 6.19 5.88 -8.97
CA GLY A 90 6.38 6.72 -7.81
C GLY A 90 5.51 6.32 -6.63
N PHE A 91 5.90 6.81 -5.45
CA PHE A 91 5.18 6.54 -4.21
C PHE A 91 3.93 7.41 -4.08
N THR A 92 2.78 6.79 -3.78
CA THR A 92 1.55 7.49 -3.39
C THR A 92 1.26 7.39 -1.90
N ARG A 93 1.81 6.36 -1.23
CA ARG A 93 1.65 6.17 0.21
C ARG A 93 2.93 5.67 0.84
N LEU A 94 3.37 6.41 1.86
CA LEU A 94 4.46 6.05 2.76
C LEU A 94 3.93 6.15 4.18
N ASP A 95 3.98 5.04 4.91
CA ASP A 95 3.65 5.01 6.33
C ASP A 95 4.96 4.99 7.12
N LEU A 96 5.14 5.94 8.03
CA LEU A 96 6.28 5.99 8.96
C LEU A 96 5.81 5.49 10.33
N ALA A 97 6.51 4.52 10.89
CA ALA A 97 6.23 3.96 12.21
C ALA A 97 7.40 4.26 13.15
N PHE A 98 7.07 4.71 14.36
CA PHE A 98 8.03 5.01 15.42
C PHE A 98 7.57 4.30 16.68
N ASP A 99 8.36 3.34 17.15
CA ASP A 99 8.09 2.60 18.38
C ASP A 99 8.77 3.31 19.56
N PHE A 100 8.04 3.45 20.67
CA PHE A 100 8.51 4.08 21.90
C PHE A 100 8.21 3.16 23.09
N GLU A 101 9.12 3.11 24.06
CA GLU A 101 8.90 2.32 25.30
C GLU A 101 8.03 3.05 26.33
N GLY A 102 7.92 4.37 26.23
CA GLY A 102 7.13 5.18 27.14
C GLY A 102 5.63 5.16 26.82
N ASP A 103 4.80 5.38 27.84
CA ASP A 103 3.35 5.51 27.66
C ASP A 103 3.01 6.80 26.88
N LEU A 104 2.37 6.62 25.72
CA LEU A 104 1.94 7.71 24.86
C LEU A 104 0.48 8.12 25.12
N SER A 105 -0.20 7.54 26.11
CA SER A 105 -1.65 7.66 26.34
C SER A 105 -2.15 9.09 26.48
N ASP A 106 -1.32 10.02 26.97
CA ASP A 106 -1.65 11.44 27.07
C ASP A 106 -1.15 12.29 25.90
N TYR A 107 -0.35 11.71 25.00
CA TYR A 107 0.19 12.41 23.84
C TYR A 107 -0.90 12.71 22.80
N TYR A 108 -0.68 13.81 22.08
CA TYR A 108 -1.55 14.30 21.03
C TYR A 108 -0.75 14.93 19.90
N VAL A 109 -1.36 14.98 18.71
CA VAL A 109 -0.75 15.59 17.54
C VAL A 109 -1.11 17.07 17.51
N MET A 110 -0.09 17.91 17.48
CA MET A 110 -0.23 19.34 17.21
C MET A 110 -0.03 19.63 15.72
N SER A 111 -0.93 20.42 15.14
CA SER A 111 -0.81 20.92 13.78
C SER A 111 -1.42 22.31 13.67
N ASP A 112 -0.89 23.12 12.75
CA ASP A 112 -1.39 24.49 12.50
C ASP A 112 -2.86 24.52 12.03
N LYS A 113 -3.34 23.41 11.47
CA LYS A 113 -4.74 23.21 11.09
C LYS A 113 -5.45 22.36 12.14
N ALA A 114 -6.68 22.71 12.48
CA ALA A 114 -7.53 21.86 13.32
C ALA A 114 -7.80 20.52 12.60
N LEU A 115 -7.48 19.41 13.26
CA LEU A 115 -7.69 18.06 12.73
C LEU A 115 -8.86 17.38 13.45
N LYS A 116 -9.62 16.57 12.71
CA LYS A 116 -10.59 15.65 13.29
C LYS A 116 -9.85 14.61 14.15
N LYS A 117 -10.34 14.36 15.35
CA LYS A 117 -9.81 13.35 16.28
C LYS A 117 -10.83 12.23 16.47
N THR A 118 -10.38 10.99 16.38
CA THR A 118 -11.17 9.80 16.72
C THR A 118 -10.37 8.97 17.73
N VAL A 119 -10.97 8.61 18.87
CA VAL A 119 -10.34 7.81 19.93
C VAL A 119 -11.10 6.52 20.09
N PHE A 120 -10.37 5.41 20.12
CA PHE A 120 -10.87 4.08 20.45
C PHE A 120 -10.42 3.72 21.85
N TYR A 121 -11.37 3.27 22.66
CA TYR A 121 -11.17 2.92 24.05
C TYR A 121 -11.30 1.41 24.23
N GLY A 122 -10.42 0.85 25.06
CA GLY A 122 -10.46 -0.53 25.48
C GLY A 122 -11.60 -0.82 26.47
N ILE A 123 -11.76 -2.10 26.80
CA ILE A 123 -12.80 -2.55 27.76
C ILE A 123 -12.61 -1.89 29.15
N ASN A 124 -11.35 -1.61 29.51
CA ASN A 124 -10.97 -0.92 30.75
C ASN A 124 -11.28 0.60 30.73
N GLY A 125 -11.81 1.14 29.63
CA GLY A 125 -12.07 2.57 29.46
C GLY A 125 -10.83 3.42 29.15
N MET A 126 -9.65 2.81 29.00
CA MET A 126 -8.42 3.50 28.63
C MET A 126 -8.32 3.64 27.10
N PRO A 127 -7.76 4.75 26.59
CA PRO A 127 -7.55 4.90 25.15
C PRO A 127 -6.54 3.85 24.67
N GLU A 128 -6.85 3.15 23.58
CA GLU A 128 -5.97 2.17 22.93
C GLU A 128 -5.45 2.69 21.58
N THR A 129 -6.22 3.55 20.91
CA THR A 129 -5.85 4.08 19.60
C THR A 129 -6.42 5.48 19.39
N LYS A 130 -5.60 6.39 18.88
CA LYS A 130 -6.02 7.75 18.47
C LYS A 130 -5.65 8.01 17.02
N TYR A 131 -6.65 8.43 16.25
CA TYR A 131 -6.49 8.95 14.89
C TYR A 131 -6.59 10.47 14.90
N PHE A 132 -5.65 11.13 14.21
CA PHE A 132 -5.66 12.57 13.98
C PHE A 132 -5.62 12.83 12.47
N GLY A 133 -6.73 13.38 11.93
CA GLY A 133 -6.97 13.54 10.50
C GLY A 133 -7.98 12.53 9.96
N ILE A 134 -8.08 12.44 8.64
CA ILE A 134 -8.98 11.52 7.92
C ILE A 134 -8.15 10.73 6.91
N THR A 135 -8.48 9.46 6.67
CA THR A 135 -7.74 8.54 5.78
C THR A 135 -7.54 9.07 4.34
N GLN A 136 -8.41 9.97 3.88
CA GLN A 136 -8.30 10.59 2.55
C GLN A 136 -7.40 11.84 2.51
N MET A 137 -6.88 12.29 3.65
CA MET A 137 -5.92 13.39 3.71
C MET A 137 -4.51 12.93 3.34
N SER A 138 -3.68 13.86 2.87
CA SER A 138 -2.27 13.60 2.57
C SER A 138 -1.44 13.21 3.79
N LYS A 139 -1.90 13.55 5.00
CA LYS A 139 -1.28 13.18 6.27
C LYS A 139 -2.36 12.69 7.23
N LEU A 140 -2.14 11.51 7.78
CA LEU A 140 -2.90 10.92 8.88
C LEU A 140 -1.89 10.48 9.93
N CYS A 141 -2.14 10.81 11.20
CA CYS A 141 -1.33 10.31 12.30
C CYS A 141 -2.17 9.33 13.12
N LEU A 142 -1.55 8.20 13.44
CA LEU A 142 -2.09 7.15 14.29
C LEU A 142 -1.16 7.00 15.50
N ILE A 143 -1.73 7.03 16.69
CA ILE A 143 -1.02 6.66 17.92
C ILE A 143 -1.72 5.44 18.49
N THR A 144 -0.98 4.37 18.70
CA THR A 144 -1.44 3.13 19.32
C THR A 144 -0.76 2.95 20.66
N TYR A 145 -1.50 2.44 21.64
CA TYR A 145 -1.00 2.14 22.98
C TYR A 145 -0.95 0.63 23.13
N GLY A 146 0.20 0.11 23.56
CA GLY A 146 0.32 -1.27 24.01
C GLY A 146 -0.34 -1.38 25.38
N VAL A 147 -1.28 -2.31 25.52
CA VAL A 147 -1.73 -2.80 26.84
C VAL A 147 -0.80 -3.90 27.29
#